data_AF-A0A8W8LEK8-F1
#
_entry.id   AF-A0A8W8LEK8-F1
#
_cell.length_a   1.000
_cell.length_b   1.000
_cell.length_c   1.000
_cell.angle_alpha   90.00
_cell.angle_beta   90.00
_cell.angle_gamma   90.00
#
_symmetry.space_group_name_H-M   'P 1'
#
loop_
_entity.id
_entity.type
_entity.pdbx_description
1 polymer ?
#
loop_
_entity_poly.entity_id
_entity_poly.type
_entity_poly.pdbx_seq_one_letter_code
_entity_poly.pdbx_strand_id
1 'polypeptide(L)'
;VVFNTGLHTIKIIGIAARHLVAKAEVEAYMKGKGVPLTSLIVPTPYEDLLGILRPLPAGQNNRWLAIPMGITSLDMISVDDVGDIVRVIFNNRTGHLHKTHSVCGDKQTIKEMAQILSRHLSPLYFQDKQVTIHDYQQLNCQFPWSQDYANMFDFYLRVDQRFNVDATQRISPSVRIRSFEEWVQANAGRLKKAFS
;
A
#
# COMPACT_ATOMS: atom_id res chain seq x y z
N VAL A 1 -16.53 2.59 15.62
CA VAL A 1 -16.12 2.93 14.24
C VAL A 1 -14.78 2.27 13.99
N VAL A 2 -14.55 1.74 12.79
CA VAL A 2 -13.21 1.38 12.33
C VAL A 2 -12.83 2.39 11.26
N PHE A 3 -11.73 3.12 11.45
CA PHE A 3 -11.33 4.20 10.55
C PHE A 3 -9.96 3.92 9.94
N ASN A 4 -9.86 4.07 8.62
CA ASN A 4 -8.59 4.01 7.91
C ASN A 4 -7.83 5.33 8.08
N THR A 5 -6.80 5.31 8.93
CA THR A 5 -5.95 6.46 9.23
C THR A 5 -4.62 6.40 8.46
N GLY A 6 -3.75 7.40 8.64
CA GLY A 6 -2.41 7.45 8.07
C GLY A 6 -1.40 8.00 9.07
N LEU A 7 -0.11 7.88 8.74
CA LEU A 7 0.95 8.53 9.51
C LEU A 7 0.98 10.03 9.18
N HIS A 8 1.09 10.87 10.21
CA HIS A 8 1.08 12.32 10.04
C HIS A 8 2.45 12.83 9.53
N THR A 9 2.71 12.68 8.23
CA THR A 9 4.03 12.92 7.62
C THR A 9 4.64 14.30 7.92
N ILE A 10 3.82 15.36 8.01
CA ILE A 10 4.29 16.72 8.36
C ILE A 10 4.82 16.78 9.80
N LYS A 11 4.12 16.18 10.76
CA LYS A 11 4.54 16.18 12.18
C LYS A 11 5.76 15.28 12.41
N ILE A 12 5.94 14.26 11.57
CA ILE A 12 7.03 13.28 11.70
C ILE A 12 8.33 13.80 11.09
N ILE A 13 8.31 14.27 9.83
CA ILE A 13 9.53 14.78 9.14
C ILE A 13 9.30 16.03 8.26
N GLY A 14 8.16 16.71 8.37
CA GLY A 14 7.91 17.96 7.65
C GLY A 14 7.49 17.82 6.18
N ILE A 15 7.19 16.60 5.71
CA ILE A 15 6.77 16.35 4.32
C ILE A 15 5.25 16.34 4.21
N ALA A 16 4.69 17.01 3.20
CA ALA A 16 3.25 17.06 2.96
C ALA A 16 2.79 15.99 1.96
N ALA A 17 2.47 14.79 2.45
CA ALA A 17 1.63 13.82 1.73
C ALA A 17 0.19 14.01 2.21
N ARG A 18 -0.55 14.93 1.59
CA ARG A 18 -1.81 15.48 2.13
C ARG A 18 -2.87 14.41 2.40
N HIS A 19 -2.91 13.36 1.58
CA HIS A 19 -3.85 12.26 1.76
C HIS A 19 -3.58 11.43 3.03
N LEU A 20 -2.34 11.34 3.51
CA LEU A 20 -2.00 10.72 4.80
C LEU A 20 -2.26 11.68 5.96
N VAL A 21 -1.87 12.94 5.81
CA VAL A 21 -2.06 13.99 6.83
C VAL A 21 -3.55 14.20 7.13
N ALA A 22 -4.39 14.31 6.10
CA ALA A 22 -5.83 14.51 6.26
C ALA A 22 -6.47 13.37 7.07
N LYS A 23 -6.07 12.11 6.79
CA LYS A 23 -6.53 10.94 7.55
C LYS A 23 -6.09 11.02 9.03
N ALA A 24 -4.84 11.36 9.29
CA ALA A 24 -4.32 11.49 10.66
C ALA A 24 -5.02 12.61 11.46
N GLU A 25 -5.31 13.74 10.82
CA GLU A 25 -6.04 14.86 11.44
C GLU A 25 -7.51 14.50 11.73
N VAL A 26 -8.18 13.78 10.83
CA VAL A 26 -9.53 13.26 11.08
C VAL A 26 -9.54 12.28 12.26
N GLU A 27 -8.57 11.37 12.34
CA GLU A 27 -8.43 10.46 13.48
C GLU A 27 -8.26 11.23 14.80
N ALA A 28 -7.37 12.23 14.82
CA ALA A 28 -7.13 13.06 16.00
C ALA A 28 -8.41 13.79 16.44
N TYR A 29 -9.17 14.34 15.48
CA TYR A 29 -10.45 14.97 15.75
C TYR A 29 -11.46 14.00 16.36
N MET A 30 -11.61 12.80 15.77
CA MET A 30 -12.52 11.76 16.28
C MET A 30 -12.16 11.34 17.71
N LYS A 31 -10.86 11.16 18.00
CA LYS A 31 -10.36 10.87 19.35
C LYS A 31 -10.66 12.01 20.31
N GLY A 32 -10.43 13.26 19.92
CA GLY A 32 -10.74 14.45 20.73
C GLY A 32 -12.24 14.64 21.03
N LYS A 33 -13.12 14.09 20.19
CA LYS A 33 -14.57 14.04 20.43
C LYS A 33 -15.03 12.82 21.23
N GLY A 34 -14.12 11.95 21.66
CA GLY A 34 -14.46 10.75 22.43
C GLY A 34 -15.19 9.69 21.61
N VAL A 35 -15.05 9.68 20.28
CA VAL A 35 -15.70 8.67 19.44
C VAL A 35 -15.16 7.27 19.78
N PRO A 36 -16.01 6.25 20.00
CA PRO A 36 -15.60 4.86 20.20
C PRO A 36 -14.97 4.27 18.92
N LEU A 37 -13.65 4.45 18.80
CA LEU A 37 -12.87 4.29 17.57
C LEU A 37 -11.81 3.20 17.68
N THR A 38 -11.66 2.41 16.62
CA THR A 38 -10.46 1.62 16.32
C THR A 38 -9.85 2.18 15.04
N SER A 39 -8.54 2.44 15.05
CA SER A 39 -7.84 3.00 13.89
C SER A 39 -7.06 1.92 13.17
N LEU A 40 -7.06 1.96 11.84
CA LEU A 40 -6.33 1.04 10.99
C LEU A 40 -5.41 1.85 10.07
N ILE A 41 -4.11 1.66 10.17
CA ILE A 41 -3.15 2.16 9.19
C ILE A 41 -3.03 1.08 8.11
N VAL A 42 -3.50 1.40 6.91
CA VAL A 42 -3.49 0.48 5.76
C VAL A 42 -2.33 0.88 4.82
N PRO A 43 -1.46 -0.07 4.44
CA PRO A 43 -0.33 0.17 3.54
C PRO A 43 -0.83 0.22 2.09
N THR A 44 0.09 0.19 1.12
CA THR A 44 -0.26 0.27 -0.30
C THR A 44 -1.12 -0.93 -0.73
N PRO A 45 -2.32 -0.72 -1.28
CA PRO A 45 -3.12 -1.82 -1.81
C PRO A 45 -2.44 -2.53 -2.99
N TYR A 46 -2.52 -3.86 -3.07
CA TYR A 46 -2.08 -4.59 -4.27
C TYR A 46 -2.84 -4.10 -5.52
N GLU A 47 -4.09 -3.72 -5.33
CA GLU A 47 -5.00 -3.18 -6.32
C GLU A 47 -4.48 -1.88 -6.96
N ASP A 48 -3.56 -1.14 -6.33
CA ASP A 48 -2.99 0.08 -6.90
C ASP A 48 -2.20 -0.19 -8.19
N LEU A 49 -1.78 -1.44 -8.45
CA LEU A 49 -1.22 -1.87 -9.74
C LEU A 49 -2.20 -1.74 -10.91
N LEU A 50 -3.51 -1.68 -10.65
CA LEU A 50 -4.53 -1.44 -11.68
C LEU A 50 -4.83 0.06 -11.86
N GLY A 51 -4.28 0.92 -10.99
CA GLY A 51 -4.51 2.34 -10.94
C GLY A 51 -3.20 3.13 -10.95
N ILE A 52 -2.87 3.74 -9.82
CA ILE A 52 -1.79 4.73 -9.72
C ILE A 52 -0.39 4.13 -9.87
N LEU A 53 -0.21 2.85 -9.56
CA LEU A 53 1.06 2.13 -9.71
C LEU A 53 1.07 1.23 -10.95
N ARG A 54 0.22 1.53 -11.94
CA ARG A 54 0.13 0.74 -13.16
C ARG A 54 1.49 0.65 -13.87
N PRO A 55 1.94 -0.56 -14.25
CA PRO A 55 3.17 -0.74 -15.01
C PRO A 55 3.13 0.03 -16.33
N LEU A 56 4.22 0.70 -16.66
CA LEU A 56 4.37 1.46 -17.90
C LEU A 56 4.71 0.52 -19.08
N PRO A 57 4.15 0.71 -20.28
CA PRO A 57 4.60 0.01 -21.48
C PRO A 57 6.08 0.28 -21.78
N ALA A 58 6.84 -0.77 -22.09
CA ALA A 58 8.27 -0.70 -22.43
C ALA A 58 8.63 -1.49 -23.71
N GLY A 59 7.63 -1.78 -24.53
CA GLY A 59 7.69 -2.65 -25.70
C GLY A 59 6.44 -3.53 -25.80
N GLN A 60 6.41 -4.45 -26.77
CA GLN A 60 5.23 -5.30 -27.00
C GLN A 60 4.80 -6.05 -25.73
N ASN A 61 5.72 -6.82 -25.13
CA ASN A 61 5.47 -7.60 -23.92
C ASN A 61 6.18 -7.05 -22.67
N ASN A 62 7.02 -6.03 -22.82
CA ASN A 62 7.80 -5.49 -21.70
C ASN A 62 7.01 -4.42 -20.95
N ARG A 63 7.10 -4.45 -19.61
CA ARG A 63 6.46 -3.51 -18.69
C ARG A 63 7.46 -3.03 -17.64
N TRP A 64 7.37 -1.77 -17.27
CA TRP A 64 8.21 -1.15 -16.24
C TRP A 64 7.41 -0.81 -15.00
N LEU A 65 7.88 -1.27 -13.84
CA LEU A 65 7.45 -0.74 -12.56
C LEU A 65 8.29 0.51 -12.26
N ALA A 66 7.64 1.67 -12.34
CA ALA A 66 8.26 2.97 -12.07
C ALA A 66 7.85 3.46 -10.67
N ILE A 67 8.24 2.72 -9.62
CA ILE A 67 7.91 3.02 -8.23
C ILE A 67 9.21 3.39 -7.50
N PRO A 68 9.34 4.59 -6.91
CA PRO A 68 10.62 5.13 -6.46
C PRO A 68 11.01 4.65 -5.05
N MET A 69 11.15 3.34 -4.88
CA MET A 69 11.48 2.71 -3.60
C MET A 69 12.94 2.22 -3.50
N GLY A 70 13.72 2.31 -4.59
CA GLY A 70 15.10 1.83 -4.61
C GLY A 70 15.20 0.37 -4.14
N ILE A 71 16.04 0.11 -3.13
CA ILE A 71 16.17 -1.21 -2.50
C ILE A 71 15.22 -1.45 -1.33
N THR A 72 14.43 -0.45 -0.95
CA THR A 72 13.50 -0.53 0.18
C THR A 72 12.26 -1.31 -0.23
N SER A 73 11.81 -2.22 0.64
CA SER A 73 10.56 -2.95 0.41
C SER A 73 9.36 -2.02 0.55
N LEU A 74 8.37 -2.22 -0.31
CA LEU A 74 7.05 -1.61 -0.19
C LEU A 74 6.15 -2.51 0.65
N ASP A 75 5.61 -1.95 1.74
CA ASP A 75 4.57 -2.59 2.53
C ASP A 75 3.26 -2.57 1.75
N MET A 76 2.58 -3.72 1.67
CA MET A 76 1.38 -3.86 0.86
C MET A 76 0.36 -4.84 1.45
N ILE A 77 -0.90 -4.75 1.02
CA ILE A 77 -1.99 -5.67 1.40
C ILE A 77 -3.10 -5.70 0.34
N SER A 78 -3.91 -6.76 0.28
CA SER A 78 -5.12 -6.76 -0.55
C SER A 78 -6.24 -5.95 0.12
N VAL A 79 -7.00 -5.17 -0.67
CA VAL A 79 -8.22 -4.49 -0.17
C VAL A 79 -9.23 -5.48 0.43
N ASP A 80 -9.38 -6.65 -0.18
CA ASP A 80 -10.28 -7.69 0.30
C ASP A 80 -9.85 -8.21 1.70
N ASP A 81 -8.54 -8.40 1.91
CA ASP A 81 -8.01 -8.83 3.21
C ASP A 81 -8.20 -7.75 4.29
N VAL A 82 -8.13 -6.46 3.92
CA VAL A 82 -8.50 -5.35 4.81
C VAL A 82 -9.96 -5.47 5.23
N GLY A 83 -10.86 -5.80 4.30
CA GLY A 83 -12.28 -6.04 4.59
C GLY A 83 -12.48 -7.15 5.62
N ASP A 84 -11.76 -8.25 5.47
CA ASP A 84 -11.80 -9.36 6.42
C ASP A 84 -11.22 -9.01 7.80
N ILE A 85 -10.11 -8.28 7.86
CA ILE A 85 -9.56 -7.78 9.12
C ILE A 85 -10.57 -6.88 9.84
N VAL A 86 -11.21 -5.97 9.09
CA VAL A 86 -12.24 -5.08 9.64
C VAL A 86 -13.42 -5.89 10.19
N ARG A 87 -13.85 -6.95 9.49
CA ARG A 87 -14.89 -7.88 9.98
C ARG A 87 -14.48 -8.55 11.29
N VAL A 88 -13.24 -9.03 11.42
CA VAL A 88 -12.74 -9.61 12.68
C VAL A 88 -12.75 -8.57 13.81
N ILE A 89 -12.28 -7.34 13.54
CA ILE A 89 -12.28 -6.25 14.51
C ILE A 89 -13.70 -5.95 15.00
N PHE A 90 -14.70 -5.94 14.10
CA PHE A 90 -16.09 -5.72 14.49
C PHE A 90 -16.63 -6.84 15.37
N ASN A 91 -16.31 -8.10 15.04
CA ASN A 91 -16.76 -9.26 15.82
C ASN A 91 -16.10 -9.36 17.21
N ASN A 92 -14.91 -8.78 17.38
CA ASN A 92 -14.20 -8.71 18.68
C ASN A 92 -13.95 -7.26 19.13
N ARG A 93 -14.95 -6.39 18.99
CA ARG A 93 -14.80 -4.95 19.17
C ARG A 93 -14.12 -4.54 20.47
N THR A 94 -14.49 -5.15 21.60
CA THR A 94 -13.95 -4.81 22.93
C THR A 94 -12.44 -4.98 23.00
N GLY A 95 -11.89 -6.00 22.34
CA GLY A 95 -10.45 -6.25 22.27
C GLY A 95 -9.68 -5.24 21.43
N HIS A 96 -10.34 -4.48 20.56
CA HIS A 96 -9.71 -3.56 19.60
C HIS A 96 -10.07 -2.08 19.82
N LEU A 97 -10.99 -1.79 20.73
CA LEU A 97 -11.47 -0.44 20.96
C LEU A 97 -10.32 0.47 21.44
N HIS A 98 -10.25 1.69 20.89
CA HIS A 98 -9.23 2.70 21.16
C HIS A 98 -7.79 2.31 20.77
N LYS A 99 -7.60 1.21 20.04
CA LYS A 99 -6.30 0.80 19.50
C LYS A 99 -6.09 1.32 18.09
N THR A 100 -4.82 1.53 17.74
CA THR A 100 -4.36 1.75 16.37
C THR A 100 -3.59 0.51 15.92
N HIS A 101 -4.00 -0.08 14.80
CA HIS A 101 -3.39 -1.25 14.20
C HIS A 101 -2.78 -0.90 12.85
N SER A 102 -1.50 -1.22 12.65
CA SER A 102 -0.88 -1.22 11.32
C SER A 102 -0.99 -2.63 10.74
N VAL A 103 -1.58 -2.76 9.55
CA VAL A 103 -1.78 -4.06 8.90
C VAL A 103 -0.89 -4.22 7.68
N CYS A 104 -0.48 -5.43 7.35
CA CYS A 104 0.45 -5.71 6.26
C CYS A 104 0.23 -7.14 5.79
N GLY A 105 0.03 -7.34 4.49
CA GLY A 105 -0.05 -8.67 3.89
C GLY A 105 1.31 -9.17 3.41
N ASP A 106 2.11 -8.26 2.85
CA ASP A 106 3.44 -8.62 2.33
C ASP A 106 4.36 -7.41 2.26
N LYS A 107 5.66 -7.65 2.14
CA LYS A 107 6.72 -6.66 1.94
C LYS A 107 7.62 -7.11 0.82
N GLN A 108 7.66 -6.35 -0.27
CA GLN A 108 8.46 -6.72 -1.45
C GLN A 108 9.21 -5.50 -1.98
N THR A 109 10.46 -5.68 -2.38
CA THR A 109 11.15 -4.69 -3.23
C THR A 109 10.48 -4.64 -4.60
N ILE A 110 10.65 -3.54 -5.33
CA ILE A 110 10.06 -3.39 -6.68
C ILE A 110 10.64 -4.44 -7.65
N LYS A 111 11.91 -4.81 -7.45
CA LYS A 111 12.55 -5.91 -8.17
C LYS A 111 11.87 -7.26 -7.91
N GLU A 112 11.55 -7.60 -6.66
CA GLU A 112 10.83 -8.83 -6.32
C GLU A 112 9.40 -8.82 -6.88
N MET A 113 8.70 -7.69 -6.79
CA MET A 113 7.38 -7.53 -7.42
C MET A 113 7.44 -7.79 -8.93
N ALA A 114 8.43 -7.23 -9.63
CA ALA A 114 8.63 -7.45 -11.06
C ALA A 114 8.89 -8.93 -11.40
N GLN A 115 9.67 -9.64 -10.57
CA GLN A 115 9.92 -11.07 -10.73
C GLN A 115 8.65 -11.91 -10.56
N ILE A 116 7.85 -11.62 -9.54
CA ILE A 116 6.57 -12.30 -9.27
C ILE A 116 5.60 -12.07 -10.44
N LEU A 117 5.45 -10.82 -10.90
CA LEU A 117 4.58 -10.50 -12.03
C LEU A 117 5.04 -11.20 -13.31
N SER A 118 6.34 -11.21 -13.61
CA SER A 118 6.89 -11.88 -14.80
C SER A 118 6.65 -13.39 -14.77
N ARG A 119 6.74 -14.02 -13.59
CA ARG A 119 6.49 -15.45 -13.41
C ARG A 119 5.05 -15.84 -13.73
N HIS A 120 4.09 -15.05 -13.24
CA HIS A 120 2.66 -15.42 -13.31
C HIS A 120 1.91 -14.80 -14.50
N LEU A 121 2.45 -13.74 -15.11
CA LEU A 121 1.77 -12.96 -16.14
C LEU A 121 2.34 -13.15 -17.56
N SER A 122 3.09 -14.23 -17.80
CA SER A 122 3.56 -14.60 -19.15
C SER A 122 2.44 -14.52 -20.21
N PRO A 123 2.70 -13.95 -21.41
CA PRO A 123 4.02 -13.58 -21.96
C PRO A 123 4.55 -12.19 -21.57
N LEU A 124 3.87 -11.46 -20.68
CA LEU A 124 4.34 -10.17 -20.22
C LEU A 124 5.59 -10.32 -19.33
N TYR A 125 6.55 -9.43 -19.53
CA TYR A 125 7.79 -9.37 -18.77
C TYR A 125 7.92 -8.02 -18.06
N PHE A 126 8.18 -8.06 -16.76
CA PHE A 126 8.21 -6.88 -15.90
C PHE A 126 9.62 -6.64 -15.38
N GLN A 127 10.00 -5.36 -15.33
CA GLN A 127 11.27 -4.94 -14.76
C GLN A 127 11.06 -3.73 -13.84
N ASP A 128 11.87 -3.67 -12.79
CA ASP A 128 12.02 -2.45 -12.00
C ASP A 128 12.78 -1.41 -12.83
N LYS A 129 12.17 -0.23 -13.02
CA LYS A 129 12.77 0.89 -13.76
C LYS A 129 13.82 1.63 -12.94
N GLN A 130 13.85 1.44 -11.61
CA GLN A 130 14.78 2.09 -10.69
C GLN A 130 14.72 3.63 -10.78
N VAL A 131 13.50 4.18 -10.77
CA VAL A 131 13.26 5.63 -10.82
C VAL A 131 13.55 6.29 -9.48
N THR A 132 14.06 7.52 -9.51
CA THR A 132 14.15 8.37 -8.31
C THR A 132 12.81 9.01 -7.98
N ILE A 133 12.68 9.63 -6.80
CA ILE A 133 11.51 10.45 -6.43
C ILE A 133 11.28 11.57 -7.45
N HIS A 134 12.36 12.21 -7.91
CA HIS A 134 12.29 13.25 -8.93
C HIS A 134 11.77 12.68 -10.26
N ASP A 135 12.30 11.54 -10.72
CA ASP A 135 11.83 10.91 -11.96
C ASP A 135 10.35 10.51 -11.86
N TYR A 136 9.92 9.96 -10.72
CA TYR A 136 8.51 9.63 -10.48
C TYR A 136 7.62 10.86 -10.58
N GLN A 137 8.04 11.98 -9.99
CA GLN A 137 7.30 13.23 -10.06
C GLN A 137 7.19 13.74 -11.51
N GLN A 138 8.28 13.70 -12.27
CA GLN A 138 8.30 14.14 -13.67
C GLN A 138 7.44 13.26 -14.58
N LEU A 139 7.48 11.93 -14.39
CA LEU A 139 6.66 10.98 -15.15
C LEU A 139 5.15 11.21 -14.96
N ASN A 140 4.77 11.83 -13.84
CA ASN A 140 3.39 12.03 -13.42
C ASN A 140 3.01 13.52 -13.31
N CYS A 141 3.83 14.45 -13.81
CA CYS A 141 3.67 15.89 -13.57
C CYS A 141 2.33 16.48 -14.03
N GLN A 142 1.68 15.83 -15.00
CA GLN A 142 0.35 16.15 -15.50
C GLN A 142 -0.77 15.84 -14.51
N PHE A 143 -0.51 15.03 -13.48
CA PHE A 143 -1.51 14.61 -12.51
C PHE A 143 -1.45 15.44 -11.23
N PRO A 144 -2.61 15.94 -10.72
CA PRO A 144 -2.64 16.78 -9.53
C PRO A 144 -2.20 16.06 -8.25
N TRP A 145 -2.23 14.72 -8.23
CA TRP A 145 -1.80 13.89 -7.11
C TRP A 145 -0.30 13.60 -7.09
N SER A 146 0.44 13.90 -8.16
CA SER A 146 1.84 13.48 -8.34
C SER A 146 2.75 13.91 -7.18
N GLN A 147 2.67 15.18 -6.78
CA GLN A 147 3.47 15.71 -5.67
C GLN A 147 3.19 14.97 -4.35
N ASP A 148 1.92 14.69 -4.03
CA ASP A 148 1.56 14.02 -2.78
C ASP A 148 2.06 12.58 -2.73
N TYR A 149 2.07 11.87 -3.87
CA TYR A 149 2.59 10.50 -3.96
C TYR A 149 4.12 10.47 -3.98
N ALA A 150 4.77 11.42 -4.67
CA ALA A 150 6.22 11.57 -4.59
C ALA A 150 6.67 11.81 -3.13
N ASN A 151 5.96 12.69 -2.42
CA ASN A 151 6.16 12.96 -1.00
C ASN A 151 5.89 11.74 -0.12
N MET A 152 4.88 10.94 -0.43
CA MET A 152 4.59 9.69 0.27
C MET A 152 5.74 8.68 0.12
N PHE A 153 6.27 8.50 -1.09
CA PHE A 153 7.40 7.60 -1.30
C PHE A 153 8.69 8.13 -0.65
N ASP A 154 8.96 9.44 -0.68
CA ASP A 154 10.10 10.01 0.06
C ASP A 154 9.97 9.76 1.56
N PHE A 155 8.75 9.86 2.10
CA PHE A 155 8.46 9.50 3.48
C PHE A 155 8.73 8.00 3.75
N TYR A 156 8.30 7.10 2.86
CA TYR A 156 8.53 5.64 3.00
C TYR A 156 10.01 5.27 2.96
N LEU A 157 10.83 5.98 2.17
CA LEU A 157 12.27 5.77 2.12
C LEU A 157 12.99 6.19 3.41
N ARG A 158 12.42 7.15 4.15
CA ARG A 158 13.10 7.83 5.27
C ARG A 158 12.57 7.42 6.64
N VAL A 159 11.42 6.76 6.70
CA VAL A 159 10.74 6.43 7.96
C VAL A 159 10.26 4.98 7.95
N ASP A 160 10.71 4.21 8.94
CA ASP A 160 10.15 2.89 9.20
C ASP A 160 8.71 3.03 9.72
N GLN A 161 7.76 2.54 8.92
CA GLN A 161 6.33 2.59 9.21
C GLN A 161 5.88 1.51 10.20
N ARG A 162 6.79 0.61 10.63
CA ARG A 162 6.57 -0.47 11.61
C ARG A 162 5.47 -1.46 11.22
N PHE A 163 5.18 -1.60 9.93
CA PHE A 163 4.31 -2.66 9.43
C PHE A 163 4.93 -4.04 9.70
N ASN A 164 4.10 -5.02 10.09
CA ASN A 164 4.55 -6.36 10.40
C ASN A 164 3.47 -7.39 10.03
N VAL A 165 3.83 -8.36 9.18
CA VAL A 165 2.90 -9.38 8.66
C VAL A 165 2.39 -10.27 9.80
N ASP A 166 3.27 -10.74 10.69
CA ASP A 166 2.87 -11.58 11.84
C ASP A 166 1.95 -10.84 12.80
N ALA A 167 2.20 -9.55 13.04
CA ALA A 167 1.33 -8.72 13.88
C ALA A 167 -0.06 -8.58 13.27
N THR A 168 -0.15 -8.51 11.94
CA THR A 168 -1.42 -8.53 11.22
C THR A 168 -2.14 -9.85 11.41
N GLN A 169 -1.44 -10.98 11.25
CA GLN A 169 -2.02 -12.30 11.45
C GLN A 169 -2.52 -12.53 12.88
N ARG A 170 -1.87 -11.93 13.90
CA ARG A 170 -2.35 -11.96 15.30
C ARG A 170 -3.63 -11.17 15.52
N ILE A 171 -3.89 -10.12 14.74
CA ILE A 171 -5.14 -9.34 14.79
C ILE A 171 -6.29 -10.15 14.19
N SER A 172 -6.02 -10.89 13.12
CA SER A 172 -7.02 -11.67 12.38
C SER A 172 -6.68 -13.18 12.32
N PRO A 173 -6.59 -13.89 13.45
CA PRO A 173 -6.11 -15.28 13.46
C PRO A 173 -7.02 -16.26 12.70
N SER A 174 -8.29 -15.89 12.47
CA SER A 174 -9.27 -16.69 11.73
C SER A 174 -9.25 -16.44 10.22
N VAL A 175 -8.43 -15.52 9.73
CA VAL A 175 -8.30 -15.16 8.32
C VAL A 175 -6.85 -15.23 7.91
N ARG A 176 -6.56 -15.93 6.82
CA ARG A 176 -5.23 -15.92 6.20
C ARG A 176 -5.10 -14.66 5.36
N ILE A 177 -4.10 -13.85 5.65
CA ILE A 177 -3.77 -12.68 4.82
C ILE A 177 -2.95 -13.16 3.62
N ARG A 178 -3.32 -12.72 2.42
CA ARG A 178 -2.63 -13.14 1.19
C ARG A 178 -1.29 -12.45 1.05
N SER A 179 -0.29 -13.19 0.56
CA SER A 179 0.93 -12.60 0.05
C SER A 179 0.68 -11.88 -1.29
N PHE A 180 1.64 -11.08 -1.73
CA PHE A 180 1.56 -10.44 -3.04
C PHE A 180 1.52 -11.48 -4.16
N GLU A 181 2.33 -12.55 -4.07
CA GLU A 181 2.36 -13.60 -5.08
C GLU A 181 1.04 -14.37 -5.17
N GLU A 182 0.42 -14.70 -4.02
CA GLU A 182 -0.90 -15.36 -3.99
C GLU A 182 -1.98 -14.48 -4.63
N TRP A 183 -1.96 -13.18 -4.32
CA TRP A 183 -2.90 -12.24 -4.93
C TRP A 183 -2.68 -12.13 -6.45
N VAL A 184 -1.43 -12.08 -6.92
CA VAL A 184 -1.10 -12.03 -8.36
C VAL A 184 -1.61 -13.28 -9.08
N GLN A 185 -1.38 -14.47 -8.50
CA GLN A 185 -1.87 -15.73 -9.07
C GLN A 185 -3.39 -15.76 -9.19
N ALA A 186 -4.10 -15.40 -8.12
CA ALA A 186 -5.56 -15.36 -8.10
C ALA A 186 -6.14 -14.32 -9.08
N ASN A 187 -5.40 -13.27 -9.39
CA ASN A 187 -5.84 -12.17 -10.26
C ASN A 187 -5.17 -12.16 -11.64
N ALA A 188 -4.47 -13.22 -12.04
CA ALA A 188 -3.62 -13.21 -13.22
C ALA A 188 -4.37 -12.82 -14.51
N GLY A 189 -5.59 -13.32 -14.72
CA GLY A 189 -6.40 -12.96 -15.90
C GLY A 189 -6.78 -11.47 -15.94
N ARG A 190 -7.16 -10.90 -14.79
CA ARG A 190 -7.49 -9.48 -14.64
C ARG A 190 -6.27 -8.61 -14.90
N LEU A 191 -5.13 -8.97 -14.32
CA LEU A 191 -3.87 -8.25 -14.48
C LEU A 191 -3.35 -8.31 -15.92
N LYS A 192 -3.37 -9.48 -16.56
CA LYS A 192 -2.98 -9.62 -17.99
C LYS A 192 -3.81 -8.70 -18.88
N LYS A 193 -5.14 -8.68 -18.71
CA LYS A 193 -6.03 -7.78 -19.47
C LYS A 193 -5.75 -6.30 -19.18
N ALA A 194 -5.40 -5.95 -17.95
CA ALA A 194 -5.07 -4.58 -17.59
C ALA A 194 -3.71 -4.15 -18.13
N PHE A 195 -2.77 -5.08 -18.34
CA PHE A 195 -1.41 -4.74 -18.75
C PHE A 195 -1.13 -5.04 -20.22
N SER A 196 -1.96 -5.82 -20.91
CA SER A 196 -1.90 -6.00 -22.37
C SER A 196 -2.07 -4.66 -23.08
#